data_AF-A0A3C0WYT5-F1
#
_entry.id   AF-A0A3C0WYT5-F1
#
_cell.length_a   1.000
_cell.length_b   1.000
_cell.length_c   1.000
_cell.angle_alpha   90.00
_cell.angle_beta   90.00
_cell.angle_gamma   90.00
#
_symmetry.space_group_name_H-M   'P 1'
#
loop_
_entity.id
_entity.type
_entity.pdbx_description
1 polymer ?
#
loop_
_entity_poly.entity_id
_entity_poly.type
_entity_poly.pdbx_seq_one_letter_code
_entity_poly.pdbx_strand_id
1 'polypeptide(L)' 'NINLVSVDASEQFLGQLRGISEPEQKRKIIGREFIRVFEAEAKKIGKVDYLVQGTIYPDCIESGVGDAALIKSHHNV' A
#
# COMPACT_ATOMS: atom_id res chain seq x y z
N ASN A 1 19.36 -10.40 -13.73
CA ASN A 1 18.80 -9.10 -14.17
C ASN A 1 17.31 -9.13 -13.87
N ILE A 2 16.77 -8.16 -13.14
CA ILE A 2 15.35 -8.10 -12.75
C ILE A 2 14.72 -6.91 -13.48
N ASN A 3 13.50 -7.08 -14.00
CA ASN A 3 12.74 -5.98 -14.57
C ASN A 3 12.17 -5.10 -13.43
N LEU A 4 12.85 -3.99 -13.13
CA LEU A 4 12.49 -3.08 -12.06
C LEU A 4 11.92 -1.77 -12.64
N VAL A 5 10.68 -1.47 -12.29
CA VAL A 5 10.04 -0.17 -12.60
C VAL A 5 10.09 0.68 -11.34
N SER A 6 10.81 1.81 -11.40
CA SER A 6 10.87 2.81 -10.33
C SER A 6 9.95 3.97 -10.66
N VAL A 7 9.14 4.40 -9.69
CA VAL A 7 8.15 5.46 -9.89
C VAL A 7 8.31 6.53 -8.81
N ASP A 8 8.60 7.75 -9.25
CA ASP A 8 8.61 8.91 -8.37
C ASP A 8 7.19 9.48 -8.28
N ALA A 9 6.57 9.30 -7.12
CA ALA A 9 5.27 9.87 -6.78
C ALA A 9 5.38 10.88 -5.63
N SER A 10 6.59 11.37 -5.32
CA SER A 10 6.86 12.19 -4.13
C SER A 10 5.94 13.42 -4.04
N GLU A 11 5.76 14.16 -5.13
CA GLU A 11 4.87 15.32 -5.17
C GLU A 11 3.41 14.97 -4.89
N GLN A 12 2.92 13.83 -5.40
CA GLN A 12 1.55 13.36 -5.15
C GLN A 12 1.36 13.05 -3.66
N PHE A 13 2.27 12.30 -3.04
CA PHE A 13 2.18 11.97 -1.62
C PHE A 13 2.32 13.22 -0.73
N LEU A 14 3.33 14.05 -0.97
CA LEU A 14 3.57 15.27 -0.18
C LEU A 14 2.46 16.30 -0.37
N GLY A 15 1.89 16.39 -1.56
CA GLY A 15 0.72 17.22 -1.85
C GLY A 15 -0.49 16.80 -1.03
N GLN A 16 -0.80 15.50 -0.99
CA GLN A 16 -1.94 14.95 -0.24
C GLN A 16 -1.76 15.02 1.29
N LEU A 17 -0.52 15.07 1.76
CA LEU A 17 -0.19 15.17 3.18
C LEU A 17 -0.09 16.61 3.69
N ARG A 18 -0.18 17.61 2.81
CA ARG A 18 -0.04 19.02 3.19
C ARG A 18 -1.11 19.42 4.21
N GLY A 19 -0.67 19.94 5.35
CA GLY A 19 -1.57 20.39 6.42
C GLY A 19 -2.19 19.26 7.26
N ILE A 20 -1.88 18.00 6.96
CA ILE A 20 -2.36 16.87 7.77
C ILE A 20 -1.42 16.66 8.95
N SER A 21 -1.95 16.72 10.16
CA SER A 21 -1.22 16.46 11.40
C SER A 21 -1.57 15.11 12.03
N GLU A 22 -2.85 14.71 11.91
CA GLU A 22 -3.40 13.51 12.55
C GLU A 22 -2.78 12.21 11.98
N PRO A 23 -2.14 11.35 12.81
CA PRO A 23 -1.42 10.17 12.33
C PRO A 23 -2.25 9.12 11.58
N GLU A 24 -3.47 8.80 12.03
CA GLU A 24 -4.32 7.81 11.35
C GLU A 24 -4.77 8.29 9.97
N GLN A 25 -5.05 9.58 9.85
CA GLN A 25 -5.39 10.23 8.61
C GLN A 25 -4.21 10.19 7.64
N LYS A 26 -2.98 10.44 8.12
CA LYS A 26 -1.76 10.25 7.30
C LYS A 26 -1.66 8.81 6.82
N ARG A 27 -1.82 7.82 7.70
CA ARG A 27 -1.79 6.40 7.32
C ARG A 27 -2.79 6.08 6.22
N LYS A 28 -4.05 6.48 6.38
CA LYS A 28 -5.13 6.28 5.39
C LYS A 28 -4.82 6.94 4.05
N ILE A 29 -4.29 8.16 4.06
CA ILE A 29 -3.88 8.86 2.84
C ILE A 29 -2.76 8.11 2.14
N ILE A 30 -1.68 7.76 2.85
CA ILE A 30 -0.53 7.06 2.29
C ILE A 30 -0.94 5.72 1.69
N GLY A 31 -1.73 4.90 2.41
CA GLY A 31 -2.20 3.62 1.91
C GLY A 31 -3.05 3.76 0.64
N ARG A 32 -3.95 4.74 0.61
CA ARG A 32 -4.78 5.01 -0.58
C ARG A 32 -3.95 5.48 -1.77
N GLU A 33 -3.01 6.39 -1.56
CA GLU A 33 -2.15 6.88 -2.66
C GLU A 33 -1.22 5.80 -3.18
N PHE A 34 -0.72 4.90 -2.32
CA PHE A 34 0.06 3.75 -2.75
C PHE A 34 -0.73 2.84 -3.69
N ILE A 35 -1.96 2.45 -3.32
CA ILE A 35 -2.81 1.61 -4.18
C ILE A 35 -3.06 2.29 -5.52
N ARG A 36 -3.36 3.60 -5.52
CA ARG A 36 -3.61 4.37 -6.76
C ARG A 36 -2.41 4.38 -7.69
N VAL A 37 -1.21 4.65 -7.16
CA VAL A 37 0.02 4.62 -7.95
C VAL A 37 0.29 3.20 -8.44
N PHE A 38 0.20 2.21 -7.56
CA PHE A 38 0.42 0.81 -7.92
C PHE A 38 -0.50 0.34 -9.05
N GLU A 39 -1.81 0.60 -8.96
CA GLU A 39 -2.77 0.25 -10.01
C GLU A 39 -2.52 0.99 -11.33
N ALA A 40 -2.13 2.27 -11.26
CA ALA A 40 -1.81 3.05 -12.46
C ALA A 40 -0.61 2.47 -13.21
N GLU A 41 0.40 1.98 -12.49
CA GLU A 41 1.58 1.34 -13.07
C GLU A 41 1.30 -0.10 -13.51
N ALA A 42 0.53 -0.86 -12.75
CA ALA A 42 0.10 -2.22 -13.11
C ALA A 42 -0.69 -2.24 -14.44
N LYS A 43 -1.49 -1.21 -14.71
CA LYS A 43 -2.21 -1.07 -16.00
C LYS A 43 -1.27 -0.89 -17.19
N LYS A 44 -0.07 -0.35 -17.00
CA LYS A 44 0.90 -0.13 -18.09
C LYS A 44 1.63 -1.41 -18.52
N ILE A 45 1.76 -2.38 -17.61
CA ILE A 45 2.46 -3.65 -17.88
C ILE A 45 1.56 -4.72 -18.51
N GLY A 46 0.26 -4.46 -18.64
CA GLY A 46 -0.71 -5.36 -19.27
C GLY A 46 -1.29 -6.39 -18.30
N LYS A 47 -1.62 -7.58 -18.81
CA LYS A 47 -2.25 -8.63 -18.00
C LYS A 47 -1.21 -9.32 -17.11
N VAL A 48 -1.52 -9.40 -15.82
CA VAL A 48 -0.75 -10.15 -14.82
C VAL A 48 -1.66 -11.19 -14.16
N ASP A 49 -1.16 -12.41 -13.97
CA ASP A 49 -1.93 -13.50 -13.36
C ASP A 49 -1.78 -13.54 -11.84
N TYR A 50 -0.70 -12.95 -11.30
CA TYR A 50 -0.36 -13.00 -9.88
C TYR A 50 0.16 -11.66 -9.36
N LEU A 51 -0.26 -11.32 -8.14
CA LEU A 51 0.36 -10.31 -7.28
C LEU A 51 1.08 -11.03 -6.15
N VAL A 52 2.37 -10.75 -5.97
CA VAL A 52 3.19 -11.38 -4.95
C VAL A 52 3.49 -10.38 -3.84
N GLN A 53 3.27 -10.78 -2.59
CA GLN A 53 3.63 -10.01 -1.40
C GLN A 53 4.62 -10.80 -0.53
N GLY A 54 5.60 -10.11 0.06
CA GLY A 54 6.61 -10.69 0.96
C GLY A 54 6.14 -10.83 2.41
N THR A 55 4.84 -11.04 2.62
CA THR A 55 4.18 -11.10 3.93
C THR A 55 4.74 -12.26 4.77
N ILE A 56 5.12 -12.00 6.04
CA ILE A 56 5.72 -13.00 6.94
C ILE A 56 4.70 -13.52 7.97
N TYR A 57 5.01 -14.64 8.63
CA TYR A 57 4.06 -15.35 9.50
C TYR A 57 3.34 -14.49 10.57
N PRO A 58 4.00 -13.52 11.24
CA PRO A 58 3.31 -12.58 12.14
C PRO A 58 2.17 -11.80 11.47
N ASP A 59 2.30 -11.44 10.20
CA ASP A 59 1.28 -10.69 9.45
C ASP A 59 0.03 -11.54 9.15
N CYS A 60 0.19 -12.86 8.99
CA CYS A 60 -0.92 -13.79 8.79
C CYS A 60 -1.75 -14.00 10.07
N ILE A 61 -1.11 -14.00 11.24
CA ILE A 61 -1.80 -14.18 12.53
C ILE A 61 -2.59 -12.92 12.90
N GLU A 62 -2.02 -11.74 12.62
CA GLU A 62 -2.68 -10.45 12.86
C GLU A 62 -3.89 -10.18 11.95
N SER A 63 -4.06 -10.96 10.87
CA SER A 63 -5.21 -10.87 9.95
C SER A 63 -6.30 -11.94 10.20
N GLY A 64 -6.15 -12.78 11.23
CA GLY A 64 -7.09 -13.85 11.59
C GLY A 64 -8.32 -13.38 12.39
N VAL A 65 -9.44 -14.09 12.23
CA VAL A 65 -10.78 -13.77 12.79
C VAL A 65 -10.81 -13.89 14.32
N GLY A 66 -11.05 -12.78 15.01
CA GLY A 66 -11.44 -12.72 16.43
C GLY A 66 -10.60 -11.73 17.26
N ASP A 67 -11.22 -10.64 17.74
CA ASP A 67 -10.72 -9.59 18.66
C ASP A 67 -9.27 -9.11 18.51
N ALA A 68 -8.60 -9.45 17.40
CA ALA A 68 -7.34 -8.91 16.95
C ALA A 68 -7.62 -7.48 16.50
N ALA A 69 -7.65 -6.60 17.49
CA ALA A 69 -7.89 -5.18 17.36
C ALA A 69 -7.10 -4.62 16.18
N LEU A 70 -7.81 -4.15 15.15
CA LEU A 70 -7.57 -2.95 14.29
C LEU A 70 -6.13 -2.57 13.88
N ILE A 71 -5.15 -3.43 14.09
CA ILE A 71 -3.75 -3.22 13.78
C ILE A 71 -3.57 -3.90 12.42
N LYS A 72 -3.51 -3.06 11.38
CA LYS A 72 -3.35 -3.36 9.94
C LYS A 72 -4.64 -3.32 9.12
N SER A 73 -5.17 -2.11 8.95
CA SER A 73 -5.94 -1.76 7.75
C SER A 73 -5.06 -1.47 6.51
N HIS A 74 -3.73 -1.68 6.59
CA HIS A 74 -2.76 -1.12 5.64
C HIS A 74 -1.79 -2.11 4.97
N HIS A 75 -1.88 -3.42 5.20
CA HIS A 75 -0.85 -4.37 4.73
C HIS A 75 -1.33 -5.49 3.79
N ASN A 76 -2.63 -5.62 3.54
CA ASN A 76 -3.13 -6.51 2.50
C ASN A 76 -3.67 -5.66 1.34
N VAL A 77 -2.99 -5.73 0.19
CA VAL A 77 -3.44 -5.25 -1.11
C VAL A 77 -3.70 -6.48 -1.97
#